data_AF-A0A9W7DIU6-F1
#
_entry.id   AF-A0A9W7DIU6-F1
#
_cell.length_a   1.000
_cell.length_b   1.000
_cell.length_c   1.000
_cell.angle_alpha   90.00
_cell.angle_beta   90.00
_cell.angle_gamma   90.00
#
_symmetry.space_group_name_H-M   'P 1'
#
loop_
_entity.id
_entity.type
_entity.pdbx_description
1 polymer ?
#
loop_
_entity_poly.entity_id
_entity_poly.type
_entity_poly.pdbx_seq_one_letter_code
_entity_poly.pdbx_strand_id
1 'polypeptide(L)'
;MENVPIPINEASDDPLAKINVLLQAYISRLSLDGFALVSDMIYVVQSAGRLFRAMQEFSICKGWSYLAKVLINLGKMVDKKLWLTNTPLRQFPQVPREVLQTAERSLIPWKHYLNLKDEYEVGQAFKTEKYGKLVFDWLQKFPKISLEGSILPITPSLLKVEIEVTPNWKWDVELHGYSESFTVLVEDCDSEKLLYHGSCDIKKQYINELHVHEFTIPLIDSSQPNFFVSLISDRWLHCGARIPLMLTSLRIPDKFSAPTPMLDLHLIPKSELGYEEFEKVFSYTEFNKVQSQVFDSVYNDTKNVLVCTSKGNGKTDIAILALLNHWKQEKGRAIYLNPCSEEIDLIFKSWRKKVSKVAGGKVVNKLTGELSADLKLLGSSHLILATPEQFDLISRLWMRRKNVQSAELIIADDVHTIGSGSNGVVYETVLSRMRFMQMNMNKDLRFVGLSASLASARDLGEWLGVSKRQVFNFDSKERVYPVSAQFMSFDINHNPSLLKSMIKPVYTKIQEMDPEKGEDKAIVFVPSRKQCIDISVEFIKYLNRDETSWLNAEDELLKPYLKKITDPSLKSCLVHGIA
;
A
#
# COMPACT_ATOMS: atom_id res chain seq x y z
N MET A 1 23.96 -23.72 -41.05
CA MET A 1 24.03 -22.33 -40.53
C MET A 1 23.24 -21.36 -41.40
N GLU A 2 23.19 -21.54 -42.72
CA GLU A 2 22.52 -20.58 -43.63
C GLU A 2 20.98 -20.56 -43.54
N ASN A 3 20.36 -21.62 -43.01
CA ASN A 3 18.89 -21.78 -42.97
C ASN A 3 18.24 -21.33 -41.66
N VAL A 4 18.98 -20.73 -40.73
CA VAL A 4 18.43 -20.27 -39.45
C VAL A 4 18.15 -18.75 -39.48
N PRO A 5 17.06 -18.27 -38.86
CA PRO A 5 16.58 -16.91 -39.07
C PRO A 5 17.38 -15.82 -38.33
N ILE A 6 18.06 -16.15 -37.23
CA ILE A 6 18.88 -15.20 -36.46
C ILE A 6 20.35 -15.42 -36.85
N PRO A 7 21.08 -14.36 -37.28
CA PRO A 7 22.49 -14.48 -37.63
C PRO A 7 23.33 -15.06 -36.49
N ILE A 8 24.33 -15.87 -36.87
CA ILE A 8 25.30 -16.48 -35.96
C ILE A 8 26.65 -15.90 -36.35
N ASN A 9 27.31 -15.25 -35.41
CA ASN A 9 28.59 -14.59 -35.65
C ASN A 9 29.77 -15.55 -35.46
N GLU A 10 29.56 -16.60 -34.69
CA GLU A 10 30.54 -17.62 -34.37
C GLU A 10 30.82 -18.54 -35.58
N ALA A 11 32.05 -19.00 -35.68
CA ALA A 11 32.49 -19.90 -36.76
C ALA A 11 31.84 -21.29 -36.64
N SER A 12 31.79 -22.04 -37.74
CA SER A 12 31.06 -23.31 -37.80
C SER A 12 31.59 -24.42 -36.89
N ASP A 13 32.86 -24.32 -36.53
CA ASP A 13 33.61 -25.20 -35.64
C ASP A 13 33.46 -24.83 -34.15
N ASP A 14 32.90 -23.65 -33.85
CA ASP A 14 32.66 -23.20 -32.48
C ASP A 14 31.49 -23.96 -31.82
N PRO A 15 31.68 -24.57 -30.64
CA PRO A 15 30.59 -25.16 -29.86
C PRO A 15 29.41 -24.19 -29.61
N LEU A 16 29.66 -22.89 -29.48
CA LEU A 16 28.63 -21.86 -29.32
C LEU A 16 27.73 -21.78 -30.55
N ALA A 17 28.33 -21.81 -31.74
CA ALA A 17 27.61 -21.81 -33.00
C ALA A 17 26.74 -23.05 -33.13
N LYS A 18 27.24 -24.23 -32.71
CA LYS A 18 26.47 -25.48 -32.67
C LYS A 18 25.22 -25.34 -31.79
N ILE A 19 25.37 -24.86 -30.55
CA ILE A 19 24.23 -24.70 -29.62
C ILE A 19 23.20 -23.72 -30.20
N ASN A 20 23.67 -22.59 -30.74
CA ASN A 20 22.80 -21.56 -31.33
C ASN A 20 22.00 -22.11 -32.53
N VAL A 21 22.66 -22.78 -33.49
CA VAL A 21 21.99 -23.42 -34.63
C VAL A 21 20.96 -24.44 -34.18
N LEU A 22 21.31 -25.31 -33.22
CA LEU A 22 20.40 -26.37 -32.77
C LEU A 22 19.15 -25.78 -32.12
N LEU A 23 19.28 -24.73 -31.32
CA LEU A 23 18.16 -24.04 -30.72
C LEU A 23 17.26 -23.39 -31.79
N GLN A 24 17.85 -22.70 -32.76
CA GLN A 24 17.08 -22.09 -33.85
C GLN A 24 16.41 -23.15 -34.74
N ALA A 25 17.09 -24.27 -35.03
CA ALA A 25 16.54 -25.38 -35.79
C ALA A 25 15.34 -26.02 -35.07
N TYR A 26 15.41 -26.13 -33.75
CA TYR A 26 14.31 -26.59 -32.91
C TYR A 26 13.07 -25.69 -33.01
N ILE A 27 13.24 -24.37 -32.87
CA ILE A 27 12.13 -23.40 -32.97
C ILE A 27 11.53 -23.44 -34.39
N SER A 28 12.38 -23.55 -35.41
CA SER A 28 11.98 -23.66 -36.83
C SER A 28 11.37 -25.01 -37.21
N ARG A 29 11.40 -26.02 -36.33
CA ARG A 29 10.95 -27.40 -36.61
C ARG A 29 11.66 -28.04 -37.81
N LEU A 30 12.95 -27.75 -37.97
CA LEU A 30 13.76 -28.36 -39.02
C LEU A 30 14.05 -29.82 -38.69
N SER A 31 14.01 -30.70 -39.70
CA SER A 31 14.51 -32.06 -39.57
C SER A 31 16.03 -32.05 -39.58
N LEU A 32 16.63 -32.73 -38.60
CA LEU A 32 18.07 -32.92 -38.52
C LEU A 32 18.41 -34.35 -38.91
N ASP A 33 19.38 -34.51 -39.81
CA ASP A 33 19.93 -35.82 -40.17
C ASP A 33 21.01 -36.21 -39.16
N GLY A 34 20.90 -37.42 -38.61
CA GLY A 34 21.87 -37.99 -37.66
C GLY A 34 21.43 -37.95 -36.20
N PHE A 35 21.52 -39.12 -35.56
CA PHE A 35 21.07 -39.34 -34.18
C PHE A 35 21.79 -38.45 -33.16
N ALA A 36 23.09 -38.19 -33.35
CA ALA A 36 23.88 -37.37 -32.44
C ALA A 36 23.35 -35.92 -32.35
N LEU A 37 23.06 -35.29 -33.49
CA LEU A 37 22.56 -33.90 -33.53
C LEU A 37 21.15 -33.79 -32.95
N VAL A 38 20.30 -34.79 -33.18
CA VAL A 38 18.96 -34.85 -32.56
C VAL A 38 19.06 -34.95 -31.04
N SER A 39 19.96 -35.79 -30.52
CA SER A 39 20.20 -35.92 -29.07
C SER A 39 20.72 -34.61 -28.48
N ASP A 40 21.69 -33.97 -29.14
CA ASP A 40 22.25 -32.70 -28.69
C ASP A 40 21.19 -31.58 -28.68
N MET A 41 20.34 -31.52 -29.71
CA MET A 41 19.23 -30.57 -29.77
C MET A 41 18.27 -30.75 -28.59
N ILE A 42 17.89 -31.99 -28.28
CA ILE A 42 17.01 -32.30 -27.14
C ILE A 42 17.66 -31.85 -25.83
N TYR A 43 18.95 -32.13 -25.63
CA TYR A 43 19.69 -31.72 -24.45
C TYR A 43 19.73 -30.19 -24.26
N VAL A 44 20.02 -29.45 -25.33
CA VAL A 44 20.03 -27.98 -25.33
C VAL A 44 18.66 -27.44 -24.95
N VAL A 45 17.60 -27.94 -25.58
CA VAL A 45 16.22 -27.48 -25.38
C VAL A 45 15.72 -27.76 -23.97
N GLN A 46 16.03 -28.93 -23.40
CA GLN A 46 15.66 -29.28 -22.02
C GLN A 46 16.21 -28.27 -21.00
N SER A 47 17.35 -27.64 -21.31
CA SER A 47 17.93 -26.59 -20.47
C SER A 47 17.52 -25.18 -20.87
N ALA A 48 17.11 -24.95 -22.12
CA ALA A 48 16.86 -23.61 -22.66
C ALA A 48 15.80 -22.83 -21.87
N GLY A 49 14.66 -23.45 -21.53
CA GLY A 49 13.57 -22.76 -20.82
C GLY A 49 14.01 -22.14 -19.48
N ARG A 50 14.68 -22.93 -18.62
CA ARG A 50 15.20 -22.44 -17.33
C ARG A 50 16.31 -21.40 -17.48
N LEU A 51 17.14 -21.50 -18.52
CA LEU A 51 18.20 -20.54 -18.79
C LEU A 51 17.62 -19.20 -19.27
N PHE A 52 16.65 -19.21 -20.19
CA PHE A 52 15.95 -17.99 -20.61
C PHE A 52 15.21 -17.33 -19.46
N ARG A 53 14.57 -18.12 -18.58
CA ARG A 53 13.91 -17.57 -17.40
C ARG A 53 14.90 -16.92 -16.42
N ALA A 54 16.04 -17.56 -16.16
CA ALA A 54 17.08 -16.98 -15.30
C ALA A 54 17.66 -15.68 -15.90
N MET A 55 17.92 -15.66 -17.21
CA MET A 55 18.36 -14.44 -17.90
C MET A 55 17.30 -13.34 -17.86
N GLN A 56 16.02 -13.70 -18.03
CA GLN A 56 14.90 -12.77 -17.92
C GLN A 56 14.87 -12.13 -16.54
N GLU A 57 14.86 -12.93 -15.47
CA GLU A 57 14.84 -12.45 -14.09
C GLU A 57 16.04 -11.53 -13.80
N PHE A 58 17.23 -11.93 -14.24
CA PHE A 58 18.42 -11.09 -14.13
C PHE A 58 18.27 -9.73 -14.83
N SER A 59 17.75 -9.73 -16.06
CA SER A 59 17.54 -8.48 -16.82
C SER A 59 16.50 -7.55 -16.17
N ILE A 60 15.45 -8.11 -15.57
CA ILE A 60 14.44 -7.36 -14.80
C ILE A 60 15.07 -6.74 -13.56
N CYS A 61 15.86 -7.52 -12.79
CA CYS A 61 16.57 -7.01 -11.62
C CYS A 61 17.58 -5.90 -11.96
N LYS A 62 18.19 -5.95 -13.14
CA LYS A 62 19.07 -4.88 -13.65
C LYS A 62 18.32 -3.67 -14.22
N GLY A 63 17.01 -3.79 -14.41
CA GLY A 63 16.16 -2.74 -14.96
C GLY A 63 16.29 -2.57 -16.48
N TRP A 64 16.75 -3.59 -17.22
CA TRP A 64 16.92 -3.54 -18.67
C TRP A 64 15.63 -3.95 -19.39
N SER A 65 14.75 -2.98 -19.66
CA SER A 65 13.40 -3.25 -20.20
C SER A 65 13.42 -3.95 -21.55
N TYR A 66 14.20 -3.43 -22.51
CA TYR A 66 14.28 -4.01 -23.85
C TYR A 66 14.72 -5.48 -23.81
N LEU A 67 15.83 -5.77 -23.11
CA LEU A 67 16.36 -7.13 -23.00
C LEU A 67 15.38 -8.07 -22.30
N ALA A 68 14.71 -7.61 -21.24
CA ALA A 68 13.70 -8.40 -20.54
C ALA A 68 12.56 -8.83 -21.48
N LYS A 69 12.04 -7.92 -22.31
CA LYS A 69 10.99 -8.23 -23.29
C LYS A 69 11.46 -9.21 -24.37
N VAL A 70 12.69 -9.05 -24.84
CA VAL A 70 13.31 -9.98 -25.81
C VAL A 70 13.42 -11.38 -25.19
N LEU A 71 13.91 -11.49 -23.96
CA LEU A 71 14.07 -12.76 -23.26
C LEU A 71 12.74 -13.45 -22.93
N ILE A 72 11.71 -12.68 -22.55
CA ILE A 72 10.34 -13.19 -22.39
C ILE A 72 9.86 -13.86 -23.69
N ASN A 73 10.04 -13.18 -24.83
CA ASN A 73 9.62 -13.72 -26.11
C ASN A 73 10.47 -14.92 -26.53
N LEU A 74 11.79 -14.90 -26.33
CA LEU A 74 12.67 -16.04 -26.60
C LEU A 74 12.25 -17.28 -25.80
N GLY A 75 11.98 -17.12 -24.50
CA GLY A 75 11.47 -18.20 -23.66
C GLY A 75 10.19 -18.82 -24.24
N LYS A 76 9.21 -17.99 -24.59
CA LYS A 76 7.96 -18.46 -25.22
C LYS A 76 8.18 -19.12 -26.58
N MET A 77 9.09 -18.60 -27.41
CA MET A 77 9.38 -19.16 -28.74
C MET A 77 9.97 -20.57 -28.63
N VAL A 78 10.82 -20.79 -27.63
CA VAL A 78 11.33 -22.12 -27.26
C VAL A 78 10.19 -23.02 -26.79
N ASP A 79 9.40 -22.58 -25.80
CA ASP A 79 8.31 -23.39 -25.23
C ASP A 79 7.24 -23.77 -26.26
N LYS A 80 6.91 -22.86 -27.17
CA LYS A 80 5.90 -23.07 -28.20
C LYS A 80 6.44 -23.66 -29.50
N LYS A 81 7.75 -23.81 -29.65
CA LYS A 81 8.41 -24.20 -30.92
C LYS A 81 7.88 -23.37 -32.08
N LEU A 82 7.93 -22.05 -31.92
CA LEU A 82 7.25 -21.09 -32.78
C LEU A 82 8.01 -19.76 -32.81
N TRP A 83 8.26 -19.20 -33.99
CA TRP A 83 8.83 -17.86 -34.09
C TRP A 83 7.75 -16.77 -33.95
N LEU A 84 8.16 -15.57 -33.50
CA LEU A 84 7.28 -14.39 -33.48
C LEU A 84 6.73 -14.03 -34.86
N THR A 85 7.40 -14.39 -35.95
CA THR A 85 6.91 -14.11 -37.31
C THR A 85 5.77 -15.05 -37.74
N ASN A 86 5.56 -16.16 -37.03
CA ASN A 86 4.48 -17.09 -37.34
C ASN A 86 3.13 -16.63 -36.81
N THR A 87 2.05 -17.16 -37.41
CA THR A 87 0.68 -16.89 -36.92
C THR A 87 0.46 -17.47 -35.51
N PRO A 88 -0.15 -16.71 -34.59
CA PRO A 88 -0.51 -17.21 -33.25
C PRO A 88 -1.46 -18.40 -33.28
N LEU A 89 -2.17 -18.64 -34.39
CA LEU A 89 -3.03 -19.82 -34.55
C LEU A 89 -2.26 -21.12 -34.33
N ARG A 90 -0.97 -21.18 -34.63
CA ARG A 90 -0.12 -22.37 -34.41
C ARG A 90 -0.01 -22.79 -32.94
N GLN A 91 -0.45 -21.97 -31.99
CA GLN A 91 -0.51 -22.29 -30.57
C GLN A 91 -1.73 -23.15 -30.18
N PHE A 92 -2.74 -23.26 -31.06
CA PHE A 92 -3.91 -24.12 -30.86
C PHE A 92 -3.68 -25.55 -31.37
N PRO A 93 -4.36 -26.55 -30.79
CA PRO A 93 -4.23 -27.94 -31.22
C PRO A 93 -4.85 -28.16 -32.62
N GLN A 94 -4.13 -28.91 -33.47
CA GLN A 94 -4.63 -29.46 -34.74
C GLN A 94 -5.18 -28.42 -35.75
N VAL A 95 -4.51 -27.28 -35.91
CA VAL A 95 -4.93 -26.27 -36.91
C VAL A 95 -4.75 -26.77 -38.35
N PRO A 96 -5.78 -26.69 -39.22
CA PRO A 96 -5.67 -27.05 -40.62
C PRO A 96 -4.57 -26.29 -41.35
N ARG A 97 -3.81 -26.99 -42.21
CA ARG A 97 -2.70 -26.38 -42.98
C ARG A 97 -3.17 -25.25 -43.90
N GLU A 98 -4.35 -25.38 -44.49
CA GLU A 98 -4.96 -24.35 -45.35
C GLU A 98 -5.14 -23.03 -44.60
N VAL A 99 -5.69 -23.09 -43.38
CA VAL A 99 -5.88 -21.92 -42.50
C VAL A 99 -4.54 -21.27 -42.17
N LEU A 100 -3.53 -22.07 -41.79
CA LEU A 100 -2.19 -21.55 -41.46
C LEU A 100 -1.52 -20.86 -42.65
N GLN A 101 -1.59 -21.47 -43.84
CA GLN A 101 -1.01 -20.91 -45.05
C GLN A 101 -1.69 -19.60 -45.44
N THR A 102 -3.02 -19.52 -45.35
CA THR A 102 -3.73 -18.28 -45.63
C THR A 102 -3.39 -17.20 -44.61
N ALA A 103 -3.36 -17.53 -43.32
CA ALA A 103 -3.01 -16.60 -42.25
C ALA A 103 -1.62 -15.98 -42.47
N GLU A 104 -0.61 -16.82 -42.71
CA GLU A 104 0.78 -16.39 -42.85
C GLU A 104 1.06 -15.68 -44.19
N ARG A 105 0.34 -16.03 -45.27
CA ARG A 105 0.47 -15.34 -46.57
C ARG A 105 -0.22 -13.99 -46.62
N SER A 106 -1.29 -13.81 -45.84
CA SER A 106 -2.11 -12.59 -45.90
C SER A 106 -1.40 -11.33 -45.39
N LEU A 107 -0.36 -11.49 -44.55
CA LEU A 107 0.35 -10.41 -43.84
C LEU A 107 -0.58 -9.49 -43.02
N ILE A 108 -1.82 -9.92 -42.76
CA ILE A 108 -2.79 -9.16 -41.96
C ILE A 108 -2.34 -9.22 -40.49
N PRO A 109 -2.26 -8.07 -39.78
CA PRO A 109 -1.88 -8.04 -38.38
C PRO A 109 -2.82 -8.90 -37.51
N TRP A 110 -2.25 -9.65 -36.56
CA TRP A 110 -3.01 -10.56 -35.69
C TRP A 110 -4.20 -9.88 -34.99
N LYS A 111 -4.04 -8.62 -34.57
CA LYS A 111 -5.09 -7.82 -33.93
C LYS A 111 -6.36 -7.69 -34.79
N HIS A 112 -6.25 -7.70 -36.11
CA HIS A 112 -7.39 -7.62 -37.00
C HIS A 112 -8.27 -8.87 -36.88
N TYR A 113 -7.66 -10.06 -36.85
CA TYR A 113 -8.38 -11.32 -36.67
C TYR A 113 -9.11 -11.40 -35.33
N LEU A 114 -8.53 -10.84 -34.27
CA LEU A 114 -9.15 -10.83 -32.94
C LEU A 114 -10.42 -9.97 -32.86
N ASN A 115 -10.62 -9.05 -33.82
CA ASN A 115 -11.76 -8.13 -33.86
C ASN A 115 -12.91 -8.60 -34.75
N LEU A 116 -12.75 -9.73 -35.45
CA LEU A 116 -13.81 -10.33 -36.27
C LEU A 116 -14.96 -10.80 -35.38
N LYS A 117 -16.21 -10.49 -35.78
CA LYS A 117 -17.37 -10.61 -34.90
C LYS A 117 -18.12 -11.92 -35.05
N ASP A 118 -18.10 -12.52 -36.23
CA ASP A 118 -18.88 -13.71 -36.53
C ASP A 118 -18.09 -14.76 -37.36
N GLU A 119 -18.66 -15.96 -37.41
CA GLU A 119 -18.07 -17.11 -38.12
C GLU A 119 -17.94 -16.85 -39.63
N TYR A 120 -18.84 -16.01 -40.18
CA TYR A 120 -18.87 -15.65 -41.59
C TYR A 120 -17.72 -14.71 -41.98
N GLU A 121 -17.49 -13.62 -41.24
CA GLU A 121 -16.35 -12.74 -41.43
C GLU A 121 -15.02 -13.51 -41.31
N VAL A 122 -14.92 -14.44 -40.35
CA VAL A 122 -13.75 -15.32 -40.23
C VAL A 122 -13.59 -16.21 -41.45
N GLY A 123 -14.67 -16.87 -41.90
CA GLY A 123 -14.66 -17.70 -43.10
C GLY A 123 -14.18 -16.95 -44.33
N GLN A 124 -14.62 -15.70 -44.51
CA GLN A 124 -14.16 -14.82 -45.58
C GLN A 124 -12.70 -14.40 -45.42
N ALA A 125 -12.28 -13.98 -44.21
CA ALA A 125 -10.92 -13.51 -43.94
C ALA A 125 -9.86 -14.60 -44.20
N PHE A 126 -10.17 -15.86 -43.87
CA PHE A 126 -9.28 -17.01 -44.13
C PHE A 126 -9.53 -17.67 -45.50
N LYS A 127 -10.42 -17.12 -46.33
CA LYS A 127 -10.81 -17.67 -47.64
C LYS A 127 -11.22 -19.15 -47.58
N THR A 128 -11.82 -19.57 -46.46
CA THR A 128 -12.22 -20.96 -46.23
C THR A 128 -13.43 -21.03 -45.29
N GLU A 129 -14.62 -20.98 -45.86
CA GLU A 129 -15.89 -21.00 -45.12
C GLU A 129 -16.04 -22.25 -44.24
N LYS A 130 -15.54 -23.40 -44.70
CA LYS A 130 -15.56 -24.69 -43.98
C LYS A 130 -14.95 -24.60 -42.58
N TYR A 131 -13.90 -23.81 -42.39
CA TYR A 131 -13.18 -23.69 -41.12
C TYR A 131 -13.54 -22.43 -40.33
N GLY A 132 -14.46 -21.58 -40.83
CA GLY A 132 -14.84 -20.32 -40.20
C GLY A 132 -15.25 -20.48 -38.73
N LYS A 133 -16.14 -21.43 -38.44
CA LYS A 133 -16.59 -21.74 -37.08
C LYS A 133 -15.48 -22.20 -36.14
N LEU A 134 -14.60 -23.09 -36.62
CA LEU A 134 -13.50 -23.64 -35.82
C LEU A 134 -12.50 -22.54 -35.46
N VAL A 135 -12.13 -21.71 -36.45
CA VAL A 135 -11.20 -20.59 -36.24
C VAL A 135 -11.83 -19.52 -35.36
N PHE A 136 -13.13 -19.25 -35.50
CA PHE A 136 -13.84 -18.33 -34.63
C PHE A 136 -13.80 -18.79 -33.16
N ASP A 137 -14.06 -20.07 -32.86
CA ASP A 137 -13.95 -20.59 -31.48
C ASP A 137 -12.54 -20.42 -30.91
N TRP A 138 -11.48 -20.64 -31.70
CA TRP A 138 -10.10 -20.37 -31.28
C TRP A 138 -9.82 -18.89 -31.06
N LEU A 139 -10.31 -18.00 -31.92
CA LEU A 139 -10.15 -16.55 -31.75
C LEU A 139 -10.88 -16.04 -30.50
N GLN A 140 -11.99 -16.67 -30.10
CA GLN A 140 -12.67 -16.37 -28.84
C GLN A 140 -11.94 -16.94 -27.63
N LYS A 141 -11.22 -18.07 -27.79
CA LYS A 141 -10.41 -18.67 -26.72
C LYS A 141 -9.05 -18.00 -26.55
N PHE A 142 -8.49 -17.36 -27.57
CA PHE A 142 -7.22 -16.64 -27.45
C PHE A 142 -7.29 -15.58 -26.34
N PRO A 143 -6.35 -15.53 -25.38
CA PRO A 143 -6.42 -14.55 -24.30
C PRO A 143 -6.34 -13.11 -24.82
N LYS A 144 -7.39 -12.32 -24.58
CA LYS A 144 -7.45 -10.89 -24.89
C LYS A 144 -7.60 -10.11 -23.60
N ILE A 145 -6.87 -9.01 -23.51
CA ILE A 145 -6.92 -8.13 -22.34
C ILE A 145 -7.06 -6.69 -22.82
N SER A 146 -8.00 -5.98 -22.19
CA SER A 146 -8.02 -4.51 -22.23
C SER A 146 -7.17 -3.98 -21.08
N LEU A 147 -6.31 -3.02 -21.39
CA LEU A 147 -5.46 -2.35 -20.42
C LEU A 147 -5.74 -0.87 -20.49
N GLU A 148 -6.17 -0.31 -19.39
CA GLU A 148 -6.31 1.13 -19.18
C GLU A 148 -5.41 1.54 -18.02
N GLY A 149 -5.02 2.81 -17.97
CA GLY A 149 -4.09 3.26 -16.95
C GLY A 149 -4.19 4.75 -16.71
N SER A 150 -4.08 5.12 -15.45
CA SER A 150 -4.04 6.50 -14.99
C SER A 150 -2.83 6.73 -14.11
N ILE A 151 -2.43 7.99 -13.99
CA ILE A 151 -1.27 8.40 -13.22
C ILE A 151 -1.61 9.64 -12.41
N LEU A 152 -1.25 9.61 -11.13
CA LEU A 152 -1.56 10.64 -10.14
C LEU A 152 -0.28 11.02 -9.40
N PRO A 153 0.14 12.29 -9.37
CA PRO A 153 1.33 12.68 -8.64
C PRO A 153 1.02 12.73 -7.14
N ILE A 154 1.74 11.94 -6.34
CA ILE A 154 1.64 11.97 -4.86
C ILE A 154 2.57 13.06 -4.33
N THR A 155 3.81 13.08 -4.79
CA THR A 155 4.84 14.05 -4.39
C THR A 155 5.57 14.55 -5.64
N PRO A 156 6.43 15.58 -5.53
CA PRO A 156 7.26 16.02 -6.66
C PRO A 156 8.16 14.93 -7.26
N SER A 157 8.41 13.85 -6.53
CA SER A 157 9.31 12.75 -6.92
C SER A 157 8.61 11.40 -7.04
N LEU A 158 7.32 11.29 -6.74
CA LEU A 158 6.61 10.01 -6.66
C LEU A 158 5.24 10.11 -7.34
N LEU A 159 4.99 9.19 -8.26
CA LEU A 159 3.73 9.05 -8.96
C LEU A 159 3.05 7.76 -8.53
N LYS A 160 1.74 7.82 -8.29
CA LYS A 160 0.86 6.66 -8.22
C LYS A 160 0.42 6.31 -9.63
N VAL A 161 0.58 5.05 -9.99
CA VAL A 161 0.06 4.49 -11.23
C VAL A 161 -1.03 3.50 -10.85
N GLU A 162 -2.17 3.65 -11.49
CA GLU A 162 -3.30 2.74 -11.37
C GLU A 162 -3.59 2.17 -12.75
N ILE A 163 -3.49 0.85 -12.86
CA ILE A 163 -3.80 0.14 -14.11
C ILE A 163 -5.05 -0.72 -13.92
N GLU A 164 -5.89 -0.68 -14.94
CA GLU A 164 -7.16 -1.36 -15.02
C GLU A 164 -7.04 -2.45 -16.08
N VAL A 165 -7.08 -3.70 -15.63
CA VAL A 165 -6.89 -4.89 -16.47
C VAL A 165 -8.23 -5.62 -16.59
N THR A 166 -8.80 -5.63 -17.80
CA THR A 166 -10.06 -6.33 -18.07
C THR A 166 -9.80 -7.54 -18.99
N PRO A 167 -9.81 -8.78 -18.46
CA PRO A 167 -9.66 -10.00 -19.24
C PRO A 167 -10.96 -10.35 -19.98
N ASN A 168 -10.89 -10.50 -21.31
CA ASN A 168 -12.03 -10.79 -22.17
C ASN A 168 -11.72 -11.93 -23.15
N TRP A 169 -11.91 -13.18 -22.72
CA TRP A 169 -11.87 -14.34 -23.61
C TRP A 169 -12.68 -15.51 -23.05
N LYS A 170 -12.98 -16.47 -23.90
CA LYS A 170 -13.64 -17.73 -23.52
C LYS A 170 -12.63 -18.66 -22.87
N TRP A 171 -12.78 -18.89 -21.56
CA TRP A 171 -11.88 -19.78 -20.83
C TRP A 171 -12.08 -21.25 -21.21
N ASP A 172 -11.00 -21.88 -21.63
CA ASP A 172 -10.87 -23.33 -21.86
C ASP A 172 -9.80 -23.91 -20.93
N VAL A 173 -10.15 -24.89 -20.07
CA VAL A 173 -9.22 -25.44 -19.06
C VAL A 173 -8.11 -26.28 -19.70
N GLU A 174 -8.37 -26.93 -20.83
CA GLU A 174 -7.35 -27.73 -21.51
C GLU A 174 -6.27 -26.83 -22.14
N LEU A 175 -6.68 -25.66 -22.64
CA LEU A 175 -5.76 -24.70 -23.25
C LEU A 175 -5.08 -23.83 -22.19
N HIS A 176 -5.85 -23.23 -21.27
CA HIS A 176 -5.37 -22.19 -20.35
C HIS A 176 -4.96 -22.72 -18.97
N GLY A 177 -5.37 -23.94 -18.60
CA GLY A 177 -5.24 -24.42 -17.23
C GLY A 177 -6.17 -23.67 -16.27
N TYR A 178 -5.69 -23.44 -15.04
CA TYR A 178 -6.46 -22.82 -13.96
C TYR A 178 -6.16 -21.33 -13.74
N SER A 179 -5.02 -20.85 -14.26
CA SER A 179 -4.57 -19.47 -14.16
C SER A 179 -3.70 -19.12 -15.35
N GLU A 180 -3.83 -17.90 -15.85
CA GLU A 180 -2.96 -17.33 -16.88
C GLU A 180 -2.24 -16.14 -16.28
N SER A 181 -0.90 -16.17 -16.33
CA SER A 181 -0.03 -15.16 -15.70
C SER A 181 0.44 -14.15 -16.73
N PHE A 182 0.50 -12.89 -16.31
CA PHE A 182 0.96 -11.76 -17.11
C PHE A 182 2.02 -10.98 -16.34
N THR A 183 3.14 -10.69 -17.00
CA THR A 183 4.16 -9.77 -16.49
C THR A 183 3.74 -8.31 -16.78
N VAL A 184 3.71 -7.49 -15.73
CA VAL A 184 3.49 -6.03 -15.79
C VAL A 184 4.85 -5.35 -15.79
N LEU A 185 5.12 -4.51 -16.79
CA LEU A 185 6.34 -3.72 -16.92
C LEU A 185 5.96 -2.26 -17.11
N VAL A 186 6.54 -1.36 -16.31
CA VAL A 186 6.47 0.08 -16.55
C VAL A 186 7.85 0.58 -16.93
N GLU A 187 7.92 1.21 -18.08
CA GLU A 187 9.17 1.65 -18.70
C GLU A 187 9.14 3.14 -19.02
N ASP A 188 10.33 3.71 -19.16
CA ASP A 188 10.54 5.06 -19.63
C ASP A 188 10.11 5.27 -21.09
N CYS A 189 10.14 6.52 -21.55
CA CYS A 189 9.78 6.86 -22.92
C CYS A 189 10.62 6.10 -23.96
N ASP A 190 11.92 5.91 -23.69
CA ASP A 190 12.86 5.24 -24.59
C ASP A 190 12.78 3.71 -24.53
N SER A 191 12.01 3.16 -23.60
CA SER A 191 11.84 1.71 -23.40
C SER A 191 13.14 0.98 -23.04
N GLU A 192 14.10 1.69 -22.45
CA GLU A 192 15.39 1.16 -22.02
C GLU A 192 15.38 0.82 -20.54
N LYS A 193 14.85 1.73 -19.72
CA LYS A 193 14.84 1.60 -18.27
C LYS A 193 13.49 1.14 -17.74
N LEU A 194 13.55 0.09 -16.91
CA LEU A 194 12.40 -0.38 -16.16
C LEU A 194 12.23 0.43 -14.88
N LEU A 195 11.06 1.05 -14.72
CA LEU A 195 10.68 1.83 -13.53
C LEU A 195 9.94 0.98 -12.50
N TYR A 196 9.17 -0.01 -12.96
CA TYR A 196 8.44 -0.95 -12.12
C TYR A 196 8.24 -2.28 -12.85
N HIS A 197 8.22 -3.37 -12.07
CA HIS A 197 7.82 -4.68 -12.54
C HIS A 197 6.87 -5.35 -11.55
N GLY A 198 5.95 -6.15 -12.07
CA GLY A 198 5.02 -6.93 -11.26
C GLY A 198 4.42 -8.08 -12.06
N SER A 199 3.50 -8.80 -11.44
CA SER A 199 2.75 -9.88 -12.09
C SER A 199 1.25 -9.72 -11.85
N CYS A 200 0.45 -10.06 -12.84
CA CYS A 200 -1.00 -10.14 -12.79
C CYS A 200 -1.43 -11.57 -13.13
N ASP A 201 -1.97 -12.30 -12.15
CA ASP A 201 -2.45 -13.66 -12.32
C ASP A 201 -3.97 -13.67 -12.49
N ILE A 202 -4.44 -14.08 -13.67
CA ILE A 202 -5.85 -14.10 -14.02
C ILE A 202 -6.37 -15.52 -13.85
N LYS A 203 -7.35 -15.69 -12.95
CA LYS A 203 -8.02 -16.98 -12.71
C LYS A 203 -9.35 -17.04 -13.45
N LYS A 204 -9.79 -18.25 -13.80
CA LYS A 204 -11.07 -18.52 -14.49
C LYS A 204 -12.28 -17.82 -13.84
N GLN A 205 -12.31 -17.73 -12.51
CA GLN A 205 -13.43 -17.16 -11.75
C GLN A 205 -13.59 -15.65 -11.97
N TYR A 206 -12.50 -14.96 -12.32
CA TYR A 206 -12.44 -13.50 -12.44
C TYR A 206 -12.32 -13.06 -13.90
N ILE A 207 -12.79 -13.88 -14.83
CA ILE A 207 -12.90 -13.50 -16.24
C ILE A 207 -14.00 -12.45 -16.40
N ASN A 208 -13.80 -11.45 -17.25
CA ASN A 208 -14.68 -10.30 -17.44
C ASN A 208 -14.87 -9.40 -16.19
N GLU A 209 -14.15 -9.65 -15.10
CA GLU A 209 -14.09 -8.75 -13.95
C GLU A 209 -12.92 -7.78 -14.08
N LEU A 210 -13.08 -6.56 -13.56
CA LEU A 210 -12.04 -5.54 -13.58
C LEU A 210 -10.98 -5.83 -12.51
N HIS A 211 -9.72 -5.98 -12.92
CA HIS A 211 -8.58 -6.12 -12.01
C HIS A 211 -7.85 -4.78 -11.91
N VAL A 212 -7.92 -4.14 -10.74
CA VAL A 212 -7.23 -2.87 -10.47
C VAL A 212 -5.90 -3.16 -9.79
N HIS A 213 -4.81 -2.66 -10.35
CA HIS A 213 -3.49 -2.71 -9.75
C HIS A 213 -2.96 -1.31 -9.50
N GLU A 214 -2.71 -1.00 -8.23
CA GLU A 214 -2.12 0.25 -7.78
C GLU A 214 -0.67 0.02 -7.34
N PHE A 215 0.24 0.85 -7.84
CA PHE A 215 1.63 0.87 -7.40
C PHE A 215 2.21 2.29 -7.54
N THR A 216 3.41 2.50 -6.99
CA THR A 216 4.09 3.80 -7.06
C THR A 216 5.39 3.68 -7.85
N ILE A 217 5.69 4.72 -8.64
CA ILE A 217 6.92 4.83 -9.42
C ILE A 217 7.62 6.15 -9.10
N PRO A 218 8.96 6.17 -9.10
CA PRO A 218 9.70 7.41 -8.95
C PRO A 218 9.60 8.24 -10.25
N LEU A 219 9.36 9.53 -10.11
CA LEU A 219 9.54 10.48 -11.20
C LEU A 219 11.02 10.87 -11.27
N ILE A 220 11.75 10.26 -12.21
CA ILE A 220 13.19 10.49 -12.37
C ILE A 220 13.45 11.73 -13.23
N ASP A 221 12.69 11.88 -14.31
CA ASP A 221 12.82 12.99 -15.26
C ASP A 221 11.43 13.50 -15.66
N SER A 222 11.14 14.75 -15.31
CA SER A 222 9.88 15.43 -15.65
C SER A 222 9.82 15.91 -17.09
N SER A 223 10.92 15.84 -17.85
CA SER A 223 10.95 16.22 -19.26
C SER A 223 10.33 15.16 -20.17
N GLN A 224 10.23 13.91 -19.69
CA GLN A 224 9.68 12.82 -20.50
C GLN A 224 8.19 13.07 -20.80
N PRO A 225 7.74 12.84 -22.04
CA PRO A 225 6.36 13.12 -22.43
C PRO A 225 5.39 12.07 -21.88
N ASN A 226 5.83 10.81 -21.79
CA ASN A 226 5.02 9.70 -21.34
C ASN A 226 5.89 8.55 -20.81
N PHE A 227 5.29 7.72 -19.96
CA PHE A 227 5.78 6.37 -19.67
C PHE A 227 5.00 5.34 -20.48
N PHE A 228 5.48 4.11 -20.56
CA PHE A 228 4.72 3.01 -21.14
C PHE A 228 4.46 1.94 -20.10
N VAL A 229 3.21 1.46 -20.06
CA VAL A 229 2.84 0.25 -19.33
C VAL A 229 2.67 -0.86 -20.35
N SER A 230 3.40 -1.95 -20.17
CA SER A 230 3.29 -3.16 -20.97
C SER A 230 2.80 -4.31 -20.08
N LEU A 231 1.71 -4.95 -20.50
CA LEU A 231 1.22 -6.21 -19.94
C LEU A 231 1.50 -7.32 -20.95
N ILE A 232 2.31 -8.29 -20.58
CA ILE A 232 2.79 -9.35 -21.48
C ILE A 232 2.42 -10.69 -20.87
N SER A 233 1.71 -11.56 -21.60
CA SER A 233 1.44 -12.92 -21.12
C SER A 233 2.75 -13.66 -20.86
N ASP A 234 2.85 -14.53 -19.86
CA ASP A 234 4.06 -15.33 -19.68
C ASP A 234 4.10 -16.52 -20.65
N ARG A 235 2.93 -16.98 -21.13
CA ARG A 235 2.78 -18.23 -21.88
C ARG A 235 2.44 -18.05 -23.34
N TRP A 236 1.67 -17.02 -23.70
CA TRP A 236 1.15 -16.83 -25.04
C TRP A 236 1.99 -15.84 -25.85
N LEU A 237 2.37 -16.24 -27.06
CA LEU A 237 2.98 -15.35 -28.06
C LEU A 237 1.91 -14.44 -28.66
N HIS A 238 2.29 -13.18 -28.94
CA HIS A 238 1.40 -12.12 -29.43
C HIS A 238 0.22 -11.79 -28.51
N CYS A 239 0.31 -12.18 -27.24
CA CYS A 239 -0.66 -11.84 -26.21
C CYS A 239 -0.05 -10.81 -25.26
N GLY A 240 -0.55 -9.58 -25.35
CA GLY A 240 -0.15 -8.48 -24.50
C GLY A 240 -0.77 -7.17 -24.95
N ALA A 241 -0.73 -6.18 -24.06
CA ALA A 241 -1.19 -4.82 -24.29
C ALA A 241 -0.09 -3.84 -23.89
N ARG A 242 -0.02 -2.72 -24.59
CA ARG A 242 0.90 -1.63 -24.27
C ARG A 242 0.17 -0.32 -24.41
N ILE A 243 0.21 0.51 -23.36
CA ILE A 243 -0.43 1.82 -23.34
C ILE A 243 0.57 2.91 -22.90
N PRO A 244 0.47 4.13 -23.46
CA PRO A 244 1.21 5.28 -22.96
C PRO A 244 0.48 5.93 -21.77
N LEU A 245 1.22 6.25 -20.71
CA LEU A 245 0.77 7.12 -19.62
C LEU A 245 1.32 8.52 -19.84
N MET A 246 0.46 9.46 -20.23
CA MET A 246 0.88 10.82 -20.59
C MET A 246 1.26 11.63 -19.34
N LEU A 247 2.47 12.17 -19.34
CA LEU A 247 2.98 13.05 -18.28
C LEU A 247 2.70 14.54 -18.58
N THR A 248 2.47 14.90 -19.84
CA THR A 248 2.26 16.29 -20.28
C THR A 248 1.06 16.98 -19.65
N SER A 249 0.03 16.22 -19.27
CA SER A 249 -1.17 16.76 -18.61
C SER A 249 -1.03 16.83 -17.08
N LEU A 250 0.07 16.35 -16.50
CA LEU A 250 0.22 16.29 -15.06
C LEU A 250 0.71 17.61 -14.49
N ARG A 251 0.01 18.09 -13.46
CA ARG A 251 0.52 19.16 -12.60
C ARG A 251 1.22 18.53 -11.42
N ILE A 252 2.53 18.64 -11.40
CA ILE A 252 3.36 18.15 -10.30
C ILE A 252 3.13 19.07 -9.09
N PRO A 253 2.91 18.52 -7.88
CA PRO A 253 2.81 19.30 -6.66
C PRO A 253 4.07 20.13 -6.40
N ASP A 254 3.92 21.25 -5.69
CA ASP A 254 5.05 22.06 -5.26
C ASP A 254 5.94 21.31 -4.26
N LYS A 255 7.21 21.73 -4.18
CA LYS A 255 8.13 21.21 -3.17
C LYS A 255 7.62 21.54 -1.76
N PHE A 256 7.66 20.55 -0.89
CA PHE A 256 7.23 20.69 0.50
C PHE A 256 8.01 21.79 1.23
N SER A 257 7.33 22.52 2.11
CA SER A 257 8.00 23.45 3.01
C SER A 257 8.88 22.70 4.00
N ALA A 258 10.06 23.25 4.30
CA ALA A 258 10.92 22.68 5.33
C ALA A 258 10.17 22.55 6.67
N PRO A 259 10.39 21.45 7.42
CA PRO A 259 9.82 21.29 8.75
C PRO A 259 10.33 22.38 9.70
N THR A 260 9.56 22.65 10.74
CA THR A 260 9.96 23.52 11.85
C THR A 260 11.18 22.91 12.54
N PRO A 261 12.30 23.65 12.63
CA PRO A 261 13.48 23.13 13.30
C PRO A 261 13.21 23.00 14.80
N MET A 262 13.79 21.95 15.37
CA MET A 262 13.78 21.75 16.81
C MET A 262 14.74 22.74 17.45
N LEU A 263 14.23 23.60 18.34
CA LEU A 263 15.05 24.56 19.07
C LEU A 263 15.63 23.89 20.31
N ASP A 264 16.89 24.17 20.63
CA ASP A 264 17.51 23.71 21.87
C ASP A 264 17.12 24.65 23.01
N LEU A 265 15.88 24.50 23.47
CA LEU A 265 15.32 25.24 24.58
C LEU A 265 15.49 24.47 25.88
N HIS A 266 15.61 25.19 27.00
CA HIS A 266 15.44 24.60 28.32
C HIS A 266 14.04 24.01 28.43
N LEU A 267 13.96 22.80 29.02
CA LEU A 267 12.68 22.15 29.25
C LEU A 267 11.85 22.96 30.24
N ILE A 268 10.58 23.17 29.91
CA ILE A 268 9.69 23.96 30.76
C ILE A 268 9.24 23.09 31.94
N PRO A 269 9.48 23.50 33.20
CA PRO A 269 8.98 22.78 34.35
C PRO A 269 7.47 22.96 34.47
N LYS A 270 6.76 21.97 35.04
CA LYS A 270 5.31 22.08 35.24
C LYS A 270 4.89 23.24 36.16
N SER A 271 5.81 23.75 36.98
CA SER A 271 5.59 24.94 37.83
C SER A 271 5.22 26.18 37.03
N GLU A 272 5.58 26.23 35.73
CA GLU A 272 5.21 27.33 34.83
C GLU A 272 3.70 27.39 34.55
N LEU A 273 2.94 26.34 34.89
CA LEU A 273 1.48 26.35 34.82
C LEU A 273 0.86 27.33 35.83
N GLY A 274 1.55 27.65 36.94
CA GLY A 274 1.13 28.64 37.93
C GLY A 274 -0.02 28.23 38.86
N TYR A 275 -0.56 27.01 38.73
CA TYR A 275 -1.62 26.47 39.58
C TYR A 275 -1.28 25.05 40.05
N GLU A 276 -1.29 24.81 41.37
CA GLU A 276 -1.01 23.48 41.94
C GLU A 276 -1.98 22.39 41.45
N GLU A 277 -3.25 22.76 41.18
CA GLU A 277 -4.24 21.83 40.64
C GLU A 277 -3.85 21.34 39.24
N PHE A 278 -3.25 22.22 38.43
CA PHE A 278 -2.84 21.91 37.06
C PHE A 278 -1.56 21.09 37.04
N GLU A 279 -0.63 21.38 37.97
CA GLU A 279 0.59 20.59 38.13
C GLU A 279 0.32 19.13 38.51
N LYS A 280 -0.72 18.88 39.31
CA LYS A 280 -1.14 17.52 39.72
C LYS A 280 -1.68 16.67 38.55
N VAL A 281 -2.04 17.29 37.42
CA VAL A 281 -2.53 16.59 36.22
C VAL A 281 -1.41 15.81 35.52
N PHE A 282 -0.17 16.33 35.59
CA PHE A 282 1.00 15.76 34.94
C PHE A 282 1.86 14.99 35.94
N SER A 283 2.22 13.74 35.58
CA SER A 283 3.00 12.85 36.44
C SER A 283 4.51 13.13 36.42
N TYR A 284 5.00 13.84 35.40
CA TYR A 284 6.41 14.22 35.24
C TYR A 284 6.70 15.60 35.85
N THR A 285 7.98 16.00 35.86
CA THR A 285 8.46 17.28 36.39
C THR A 285 8.60 18.34 35.29
N GLU A 286 9.06 17.95 34.12
CA GLU A 286 9.37 18.83 32.99
C GLU A 286 8.70 18.33 31.72
N PHE A 287 8.27 19.26 30.87
CA PHE A 287 7.73 18.97 29.55
C PHE A 287 8.83 18.52 28.59
N ASN A 288 8.50 17.67 27.62
CA ASN A 288 9.48 17.28 26.60
C ASN A 288 9.85 18.47 25.70
N LYS A 289 10.88 18.30 24.85
CA LYS A 289 11.36 19.39 23.99
C LYS A 289 10.25 19.97 23.09
N VAL A 290 9.43 19.11 22.46
CA VAL A 290 8.33 19.51 21.56
C VAL A 290 7.26 20.29 22.32
N GLN A 291 6.81 19.75 23.45
CA GLN A 291 5.85 20.37 24.35
C GLN A 291 6.35 21.73 24.85
N SER A 292 7.62 21.84 25.21
CA SER A 292 8.25 23.09 25.66
C SER A 292 8.26 24.15 24.56
N GLN A 293 8.59 23.77 23.32
CA GLN A 293 8.60 24.71 22.19
C GLN A 293 7.20 25.22 21.81
N VAL A 294 6.15 24.42 21.96
CA VAL A 294 4.76 24.83 21.66
C VAL A 294 4.03 25.41 22.88
N PHE A 295 4.62 25.37 24.07
CA PHE A 295 3.97 25.69 25.33
C PHE A 295 3.38 27.11 25.32
N ASP A 296 4.16 28.11 24.93
CA ASP A 296 3.72 29.52 24.93
C ASP A 296 2.51 29.73 24.01
N SER A 297 2.57 29.19 22.79
CA SER A 297 1.48 29.23 21.82
C SER A 297 0.20 28.50 22.26
N VAL A 298 0.33 27.40 23.00
CA VAL A 298 -0.81 26.57 23.40
C VAL A 298 -1.40 27.04 24.73
N TYR A 299 -0.55 27.30 25.73
CA TYR A 299 -0.94 27.60 27.10
C TYR A 299 -1.08 29.10 27.40
N ASN A 300 -0.26 29.97 26.81
CA ASN A 300 -0.33 31.42 27.08
C ASN A 300 -1.15 32.17 26.01
N ASP A 301 -1.08 31.78 24.73
CA ASP A 301 -1.87 32.37 23.65
C ASP A 301 -3.27 31.70 23.51
N THR A 302 -4.20 32.39 22.87
CA THR A 302 -5.56 31.92 22.54
C THR A 302 -5.80 31.74 21.05
N LYS A 303 -4.80 32.04 20.21
CA LYS A 303 -4.87 31.83 18.76
C LYS A 303 -5.06 30.35 18.41
N ASN A 304 -5.54 30.11 17.19
CA ASN A 304 -5.57 28.79 16.59
C ASN A 304 -4.14 28.28 16.40
N VAL A 305 -3.90 27.01 16.70
CA VAL A 305 -2.58 26.37 16.65
C VAL A 305 -2.70 25.02 15.95
N LEU A 306 -1.72 24.69 15.11
CA LEU A 306 -1.55 23.36 14.52
C LEU A 306 -0.20 22.81 14.97
N VAL A 307 -0.21 21.65 15.63
CA VAL A 307 0.99 20.93 16.03
C VAL A 307 1.04 19.58 15.31
N CYS A 308 1.98 19.45 14.39
CA CYS A 308 2.29 18.23 13.66
C CYS A 308 3.58 17.62 14.21
N THR A 309 3.48 16.42 14.79
CA THR A 309 4.63 15.71 15.38
C THR A 309 4.43 14.20 15.27
N SER A 310 5.52 13.44 15.29
CA SER A 310 5.48 11.98 15.37
C SER A 310 4.65 11.46 16.57
N LYS A 311 3.98 10.31 16.39
CA LYS A 311 3.33 9.59 17.49
C LYS A 311 4.38 9.25 18.56
N GLY A 312 4.02 9.42 19.84
CA GLY A 312 4.94 9.24 20.97
C GLY A 312 5.51 10.53 21.58
N ASN A 313 5.42 11.67 20.90
CA ASN A 313 5.91 12.97 21.44
C ASN A 313 4.90 13.69 22.37
N GLY A 314 3.90 12.98 22.91
CA GLY A 314 3.00 13.52 23.92
C GLY A 314 1.95 14.53 23.41
N LYS A 315 1.39 14.34 22.21
CA LYS A 315 0.29 15.17 21.66
C LYS A 315 -0.91 15.29 22.60
N THR A 316 -1.26 14.19 23.27
CA THR A 316 -2.37 14.16 24.21
C THR A 316 -2.17 15.12 25.38
N ASP A 317 -0.93 15.36 25.81
CA ASP A 317 -0.64 16.35 26.85
C ASP A 317 -0.76 17.78 26.30
N ILE A 318 -0.42 18.02 25.03
CA ILE A 318 -0.64 19.31 24.35
C ILE A 318 -2.14 19.63 24.30
N ALA A 319 -2.99 18.62 24.06
CA ALA A 319 -4.44 18.76 24.15
C ALA A 319 -4.89 19.18 25.57
N ILE A 320 -4.30 18.58 26.61
CA ILE A 320 -4.58 18.95 28.00
C ILE A 320 -4.13 20.40 28.27
N LEU A 321 -2.95 20.83 27.79
CA LEU A 321 -2.48 22.22 27.96
C LEU A 321 -3.48 23.23 27.37
N ALA A 322 -3.99 22.96 26.16
CA ALA A 322 -5.02 23.79 25.54
C ALA A 322 -6.30 23.87 26.39
N LEU A 323 -6.71 22.73 26.97
CA LEU A 323 -7.88 22.63 27.84
C LEU A 323 -7.69 23.38 29.16
N LEU A 324 -6.51 23.29 29.78
CA LEU A 324 -6.20 23.99 31.03
C LEU A 324 -6.20 25.50 30.83
N ASN A 325 -5.62 26.00 29.73
CA ASN A 325 -5.69 27.43 29.38
C ASN A 325 -7.14 27.88 29.15
N HIS A 326 -7.96 27.06 28.49
CA HIS A 326 -9.38 27.34 28.27
C HIS A 326 -10.14 27.49 29.59
N TRP A 327 -9.90 26.62 30.57
CA TRP A 327 -10.56 26.73 31.87
C TRP A 327 -9.96 27.77 32.80
N LYS A 328 -8.67 28.09 32.67
CA LYS A 328 -8.03 29.24 33.33
C LYS A 328 -8.76 30.55 32.99
N GLN A 329 -9.28 30.66 31.77
CA GLN A 329 -10.03 31.82 31.30
C GLN A 329 -11.54 31.72 31.60
N GLU A 330 -11.97 30.73 32.39
CA GLU A 330 -13.38 30.43 32.69
C GLU A 330 -14.27 30.32 31.45
N LYS A 331 -13.69 29.93 30.32
CA LYS A 331 -14.41 29.77 29.06
C LYS A 331 -15.38 28.59 29.10
N GLY A 332 -16.31 28.61 28.15
CA GLY A 332 -17.41 27.68 28.04
C GLY A 332 -16.99 26.28 27.59
N ARG A 333 -17.68 25.74 26.58
CA ARG A 333 -17.58 24.32 26.24
C ARG A 333 -16.38 24.00 25.33
N ALA A 334 -15.69 22.92 25.64
CA ALA A 334 -14.62 22.33 24.84
C ALA A 334 -15.06 20.99 24.22
N ILE A 335 -14.61 20.73 22.98
CA ILE A 335 -14.88 19.51 22.25
C ILE A 335 -13.54 18.91 21.81
N TYR A 336 -13.33 17.63 22.10
CA TYR A 336 -12.20 16.85 21.65
C TYR A 336 -12.68 15.82 20.62
N LEU A 337 -12.09 15.86 19.42
CA LEU A 337 -12.40 14.97 18.31
C LEU A 337 -11.22 14.04 18.05
N ASN A 338 -11.47 12.75 17.93
CA ASN A 338 -10.49 11.78 17.48
C ASN A 338 -11.19 10.73 16.59
N PRO A 339 -10.64 10.37 15.42
CA PRO A 339 -11.23 9.38 14.51
C PRO A 339 -11.34 7.97 15.11
N CYS A 340 -10.47 7.59 16.05
CA CYS A 340 -10.42 6.26 16.66
C CYS A 340 -11.26 6.22 17.95
N SER A 341 -12.24 5.31 17.98
CA SER A 341 -13.17 5.18 19.12
C SER A 341 -12.52 4.56 20.36
N GLU A 342 -11.56 3.66 20.15
CA GLU A 342 -10.80 2.99 21.19
C GLU A 342 -9.88 3.96 21.92
N GLU A 343 -9.24 4.87 21.17
CA GLU A 343 -8.43 5.95 21.74
C GLU A 343 -9.29 6.90 22.58
N ILE A 344 -10.49 7.26 22.12
CA ILE A 344 -11.44 8.06 22.90
C ILE A 344 -11.78 7.39 24.23
N ASP A 345 -12.00 6.07 24.24
CA ASP A 345 -12.35 5.35 25.46
C ASP A 345 -11.21 5.30 26.48
N LEU A 346 -9.97 5.15 26.00
CA LEU A 346 -8.77 5.22 26.83
C LEU A 346 -8.55 6.63 27.38
N ILE A 347 -8.65 7.64 26.53
CA ILE A 347 -8.49 9.05 26.89
C ILE A 347 -9.60 9.47 27.85
N PHE A 348 -10.85 9.09 27.62
CA PHE A 348 -11.99 9.38 28.49
C PHE A 348 -11.75 8.84 29.91
N LYS A 349 -11.31 7.58 30.05
CA LYS A 349 -10.98 6.99 31.36
C LYS A 349 -9.85 7.74 32.06
N SER A 350 -8.83 8.16 31.31
CA SER A 350 -7.68 8.91 31.83
C SER A 350 -8.07 10.33 32.25
N TRP A 351 -8.69 11.08 31.35
CA TRP A 351 -9.07 12.48 31.55
C TRP A 351 -10.17 12.63 32.59
N ARG A 352 -11.13 11.70 32.66
CA ARG A 352 -12.12 11.71 33.75
C ARG A 352 -11.46 11.59 35.13
N LYS A 353 -10.34 10.89 35.26
CA LYS A 353 -9.59 10.80 36.53
C LYS A 353 -8.72 12.03 36.78
N LYS A 354 -7.99 12.48 35.76
CA LYS A 354 -7.00 13.56 35.86
C LYS A 354 -7.63 14.96 35.96
N VAL A 355 -8.68 15.18 35.17
CA VAL A 355 -9.14 16.52 34.80
C VAL A 355 -10.46 16.89 35.48
N SER A 356 -11.25 15.92 35.95
CA SER A 356 -12.57 16.18 36.56
C SER A 356 -12.51 17.01 37.85
N LYS A 357 -11.40 16.97 38.59
CA LYS A 357 -11.23 17.69 39.87
C LYS A 357 -10.70 19.11 39.69
N VAL A 358 -10.33 19.50 38.48
CA VAL A 358 -9.69 20.77 38.18
C VAL A 358 -10.74 21.88 38.01
N ALA A 359 -10.41 23.11 38.43
CA ALA A 359 -11.22 24.31 38.17
C ALA A 359 -12.69 24.19 38.64
N GLY A 360 -12.89 23.73 39.88
CA GLY A 360 -14.20 23.69 40.53
C GLY A 360 -15.11 22.53 40.13
N GLY A 361 -14.58 21.49 39.48
CA GLY A 361 -15.32 20.27 39.16
C GLY A 361 -15.96 20.30 37.76
N LYS A 362 -15.18 20.00 36.73
CA LYS A 362 -15.66 19.99 35.34
C LYS A 362 -16.25 18.64 34.95
N VAL A 363 -17.43 18.68 34.33
CA VAL A 363 -18.12 17.50 33.81
C VAL A 363 -17.53 17.10 32.46
N VAL A 364 -16.90 15.91 32.41
CA VAL A 364 -16.32 15.31 31.22
C VAL A 364 -17.19 14.12 30.81
N ASN A 365 -17.70 14.12 29.58
CA ASN A 365 -18.48 13.01 29.00
C ASN A 365 -17.96 12.65 27.61
N LYS A 366 -18.35 11.45 27.14
CA LYS A 366 -18.18 11.03 25.74
C LYS A 366 -19.54 10.87 25.07
N LEU A 367 -19.59 11.03 23.76
CA LEU A 367 -20.80 10.76 22.98
C LEU A 367 -21.01 9.24 22.82
N THR A 368 -22.28 8.84 22.74
CA THR A 368 -22.69 7.44 22.60
C THR A 368 -23.12 7.11 21.17
N GLY A 369 -23.42 8.12 20.34
CA GLY A 369 -23.95 7.96 18.99
C GLY A 369 -25.48 7.99 18.90
N GLU A 370 -26.17 8.08 20.03
CA GLU A 370 -27.62 8.25 20.07
C GLU A 370 -27.99 9.73 20.21
N LEU A 371 -28.60 10.31 19.18
CA LEU A 371 -28.82 11.75 19.06
C LEU A 371 -29.54 12.38 20.28
N SER A 372 -30.58 11.73 20.80
CA SER A 372 -31.38 12.26 21.92
C SER A 372 -30.59 12.28 23.23
N ALA A 373 -29.79 11.25 23.49
CA ALA A 373 -28.91 11.18 24.66
C ALA A 373 -27.74 12.16 24.51
N ASP A 374 -27.13 12.20 23.33
CA ASP A 374 -25.98 13.04 23.04
C ASP A 374 -26.29 14.53 23.13
N LEU A 375 -27.51 14.97 22.75
CA LEU A 375 -27.93 16.36 22.94
C LEU A 375 -28.05 16.75 24.42
N LYS A 376 -28.47 15.82 25.28
CA LYS A 376 -28.51 16.03 26.74
C LYS A 376 -27.11 16.06 27.33
N LEU A 377 -26.25 15.13 26.93
CA LEU A 377 -24.83 15.10 27.32
C LEU A 377 -24.11 16.37 26.88
N LEU A 378 -24.38 16.83 25.66
CA LEU A 378 -23.84 18.08 25.15
C LEU A 378 -24.23 19.25 26.07
N GLY A 379 -25.49 19.33 26.49
CA GLY A 379 -25.98 20.39 27.38
C GLY A 379 -25.32 20.43 28.77
N SER A 380 -25.10 19.26 29.39
CA SER A 380 -24.57 19.17 30.77
C SER A 380 -23.05 19.16 30.89
N SER A 381 -22.33 18.96 29.79
CA SER A 381 -20.88 18.74 29.81
C SER A 381 -20.08 20.01 29.50
N HIS A 382 -18.94 20.13 30.18
CA HIS A 382 -17.94 21.16 29.92
C HIS A 382 -16.93 20.71 28.88
N LEU A 383 -16.58 19.41 28.89
CA LEU A 383 -15.73 18.75 27.90
C LEU A 383 -16.42 17.52 27.34
N ILE A 384 -16.37 17.39 26.02
CA ILE A 384 -16.98 16.28 25.30
C ILE A 384 -15.94 15.63 24.41
N LEU A 385 -15.82 14.31 24.51
CA LEU A 385 -15.02 13.50 23.62
C LEU A 385 -15.94 12.80 22.62
N ALA A 386 -15.61 12.85 21.35
CA ALA A 386 -16.46 12.33 20.29
C ALA A 386 -15.65 11.88 19.07
N THR A 387 -16.18 10.89 18.34
CA THR A 387 -15.70 10.64 16.98
C THR A 387 -16.26 11.72 16.03
N PRO A 388 -15.59 11.98 14.90
CA PRO A 388 -16.11 12.89 13.88
C PRO A 388 -17.51 12.49 13.40
N GLU A 389 -17.79 11.19 13.26
CA GLU A 389 -19.10 10.67 12.86
C GLU A 389 -20.20 11.01 13.89
N GLN A 390 -19.94 10.76 15.17
CA GLN A 390 -20.88 11.09 16.25
C GLN A 390 -21.15 12.60 16.30
N PHE A 391 -20.10 13.40 16.16
CA PHE A 391 -20.23 14.85 16.21
C PHE A 391 -20.85 15.44 14.92
N ASP A 392 -20.69 14.79 13.77
CA ASP A 392 -21.35 15.18 12.51
C ASP A 392 -22.88 15.20 12.67
N LEU A 393 -23.46 14.13 13.25
CA LEU A 393 -24.89 14.01 13.49
C LEU A 393 -25.45 15.17 14.34
N ILE A 394 -24.65 15.68 15.28
CA ILE A 394 -25.01 16.78 16.18
C ILE A 394 -24.76 18.15 15.55
N SER A 395 -23.72 18.29 14.74
CA SER A 395 -23.35 19.59 14.17
C SER A 395 -24.12 19.95 12.89
N ARG A 396 -24.77 19.00 12.19
CA ARG A 396 -25.60 19.30 10.98
C ARG A 396 -26.65 20.40 11.20
N LEU A 397 -27.33 20.41 12.34
CA LEU A 397 -28.36 21.40 12.68
C LEU A 397 -27.84 22.47 13.66
N TRP A 398 -26.57 22.85 13.55
CA TRP A 398 -25.92 23.81 14.46
C TRP A 398 -26.67 25.14 14.58
N MET A 399 -27.34 25.63 13.53
CA MET A 399 -28.13 26.87 13.57
C MET A 399 -29.29 26.83 14.60
N ARG A 400 -29.89 25.65 14.80
CA ARG A 400 -30.97 25.47 15.79
C ARG A 400 -30.44 25.09 17.17
N ARG A 401 -29.20 24.59 17.25
CA ARG A 401 -28.62 23.98 18.45
C ARG A 401 -27.67 24.97 19.14
N LYS A 402 -28.19 25.74 20.09
CA LYS A 402 -27.41 26.70 20.92
C LYS A 402 -26.20 26.05 21.61
N ASN A 403 -26.33 24.79 22.01
CA ASN A 403 -25.26 24.03 22.66
C ASN A 403 -24.05 23.74 21.75
N VAL A 404 -24.25 23.68 20.43
CA VAL A 404 -23.16 23.54 19.46
C VAL A 404 -22.52 24.91 19.23
N GLN A 405 -23.35 25.95 19.12
CA GLN A 405 -22.90 27.34 18.99
C GLN A 405 -22.13 27.83 20.22
N SER A 406 -22.39 27.27 21.40
CA SER A 406 -21.70 27.61 22.65
C SER A 406 -20.30 26.98 22.76
N ALA A 407 -19.87 26.16 21.81
CA ALA A 407 -18.50 25.66 21.78
C ALA A 407 -17.50 26.80 21.54
N GLU A 408 -16.39 26.78 22.28
CA GLU A 408 -15.35 27.84 22.26
C GLU A 408 -13.95 27.27 22.05
N LEU A 409 -13.76 25.96 22.29
CA LEU A 409 -12.54 25.23 21.97
C LEU A 409 -12.87 23.94 21.23
N ILE A 410 -12.17 23.70 20.11
CA ILE A 410 -12.15 22.43 19.41
C ILE A 410 -10.71 21.94 19.35
N ILE A 411 -10.48 20.77 19.94
CA ILE A 411 -9.24 20.02 19.82
C ILE A 411 -9.51 18.93 18.79
N ALA A 412 -8.86 19.05 17.63
CA ALA A 412 -8.94 18.07 16.57
C ALA A 412 -7.66 17.22 16.65
N ASP A 413 -7.78 15.97 17.13
CA ASP A 413 -6.65 15.06 17.22
C ASP A 413 -6.53 14.19 15.95
N ASP A 414 -5.31 13.72 15.70
CA ASP A 414 -4.92 12.94 14.54
C ASP A 414 -5.46 13.48 13.19
N VAL A 415 -5.42 14.80 12.97
CA VAL A 415 -5.99 15.49 11.79
C VAL A 415 -5.48 14.95 10.44
N HIS A 416 -4.27 14.39 10.38
CA HIS A 416 -3.77 13.69 9.19
C HIS A 416 -4.69 12.59 8.64
N THR A 417 -5.63 12.05 9.43
CA THR A 417 -6.58 11.03 8.97
C THR A 417 -7.70 11.58 8.07
N ILE A 418 -7.72 12.89 7.76
CA ILE A 418 -8.65 13.46 6.79
C ILE A 418 -8.53 12.79 5.41
N GLY A 419 -7.32 12.37 5.01
CA GLY A 419 -7.11 11.64 3.76
C GLY A 419 -7.56 10.17 3.80
N SER A 420 -7.98 9.65 4.96
CA SER A 420 -8.27 8.24 5.17
C SER A 420 -9.72 7.89 4.78
N GLY A 421 -9.98 7.79 3.48
CA GLY A 421 -11.23 7.26 2.92
C GLY A 421 -12.49 7.99 3.42
N SER A 422 -13.59 7.23 3.58
CA SER A 422 -14.90 7.78 3.97
C SER A 422 -14.89 8.50 5.32
N ASN A 423 -14.17 7.96 6.31
CA ASN A 423 -14.16 8.51 7.66
C ASN A 423 -13.39 9.83 7.70
N GLY A 424 -12.36 9.96 6.87
CA GLY A 424 -11.62 11.20 6.65
C GLY A 424 -12.50 12.32 6.09
N VAL A 425 -13.35 12.01 5.09
CA VAL A 425 -14.29 12.98 4.50
C VAL A 425 -15.27 13.52 5.53
N VAL A 426 -15.78 12.67 6.43
CA VAL A 426 -16.66 13.11 7.53
C VAL A 426 -15.91 14.05 8.47
N TYR A 427 -14.65 13.74 8.78
CA TYR A 427 -13.83 14.58 9.66
C TYR A 427 -13.55 15.96 9.05
N GLU A 428 -13.19 16.02 7.76
CA GLU A 428 -13.04 17.26 7.01
C GLU A 428 -14.32 18.10 7.02
N THR A 429 -15.46 17.44 6.78
CA THR A 429 -16.77 18.08 6.75
C THR A 429 -17.11 18.73 8.10
N VAL A 430 -16.84 18.02 9.20
CA VAL A 430 -17.07 18.52 10.56
C VAL A 430 -16.22 19.74 10.86
N LEU A 431 -14.91 19.68 10.59
CA LEU A 431 -13.99 20.78 10.87
C LEU A 431 -14.31 22.01 10.01
N SER A 432 -14.59 21.79 8.71
CA SER A 432 -15.04 22.85 7.80
C SER A 432 -16.34 23.50 8.26
N ARG A 433 -17.30 22.72 8.76
CA ARG A 433 -18.57 23.25 9.29
C ARG A 433 -18.37 24.11 10.53
N MET A 434 -17.49 23.68 11.44
CA MET A 434 -17.20 24.48 12.64
C MET A 434 -16.45 25.76 12.31
N ARG A 435 -15.55 25.72 11.31
CA ARG A 435 -14.88 26.91 10.77
C ARG A 435 -15.88 27.87 10.10
N PHE A 436 -16.81 27.33 9.32
CA PHE A 436 -17.90 28.12 8.72
C PHE A 436 -18.81 28.76 9.78
N MET A 437 -19.15 28.03 10.85
CA MET A 437 -19.89 28.57 12.00
C MET A 437 -19.14 29.73 12.67
N GLN A 438 -17.82 29.59 12.86
CA GLN A 438 -16.97 30.64 13.44
C GLN A 438 -17.08 31.94 12.65
N MET A 439 -16.95 31.85 11.32
CA MET A 439 -16.98 33.03 10.43
C MET A 439 -18.38 33.66 10.35
N ASN A 440 -19.44 32.86 10.30
CA ASN A 440 -20.81 33.39 10.21
C ASN A 440 -21.29 34.07 11.49
N MET A 441 -20.89 33.56 12.66
CA MET A 441 -21.31 34.11 13.95
C MET A 441 -20.36 35.18 14.49
N ASN A 442 -19.23 35.46 13.81
CA ASN A 442 -18.13 36.26 14.32
C ASN A 442 -17.74 35.87 15.76
N LYS A 443 -17.72 34.56 16.04
CA LYS A 443 -17.44 34.03 17.36
C LYS A 443 -15.95 33.68 17.48
N ASP A 444 -15.37 33.93 18.64
CA ASP A 444 -14.02 33.45 18.96
C ASP A 444 -14.06 31.95 19.30
N LEU A 445 -13.93 31.12 18.28
CA LEU A 445 -13.76 29.67 18.39
C LEU A 445 -12.29 29.31 18.17
N ARG A 446 -11.64 28.76 19.21
CA ARG A 446 -10.25 28.31 19.12
C ARG A 446 -10.15 26.91 18.54
N PHE A 447 -9.30 26.74 17.54
CA PHE A 447 -8.93 25.44 16.98
C PHE A 447 -7.52 25.04 17.42
N VAL A 448 -7.39 23.83 17.96
CA VAL A 448 -6.10 23.19 18.24
C VAL A 448 -6.05 21.90 17.44
N GLY A 449 -5.32 21.93 16.33
CA GLY A 449 -5.08 20.76 15.48
C GLY A 449 -3.85 20.00 15.97
N LEU A 450 -3.99 18.70 16.21
CA LEU A 450 -2.91 17.79 16.53
C LEU A 450 -2.82 16.76 15.41
N SER A 451 -1.64 16.59 14.83
CA SER A 451 -1.47 15.74 13.65
C SER A 451 -0.14 15.01 13.67
N ALA A 452 -0.01 13.94 12.88
CA ALA A 452 1.31 13.40 12.55
C ALA A 452 2.13 14.44 11.78
N SER A 453 3.44 14.27 11.66
CA SER A 453 4.28 15.11 10.80
C SER A 453 3.74 15.06 9.37
N LEU A 454 3.54 16.24 8.76
CA LEU A 454 2.92 16.38 7.44
C LEU A 454 3.90 16.99 6.44
N ALA A 455 3.77 16.62 5.17
CA ALA A 455 4.52 17.25 4.09
C ALA A 455 4.00 18.67 3.80
N SER A 456 2.67 18.84 3.79
CA SER A 456 1.98 20.13 3.53
C SER A 456 1.19 20.62 4.74
N ALA A 457 1.87 20.87 5.87
CA ALA A 457 1.21 21.39 7.08
C ALA A 457 0.66 22.82 6.93
N ARG A 458 1.18 23.60 5.98
CA ARG A 458 0.76 24.99 5.73
C ARG A 458 -0.67 25.06 5.19
N ASP A 459 -0.99 24.22 4.21
CA ASP A 459 -2.32 24.19 3.59
C ASP A 459 -3.38 23.75 4.60
N LEU A 460 -3.05 22.72 5.40
CA LEU A 460 -3.91 22.28 6.50
C LEU A 460 -4.09 23.39 7.56
N GLY A 461 -3.00 24.09 7.90
CA GLY A 461 -3.04 25.22 8.82
C GLY A 461 -3.93 26.35 8.31
N GLU A 462 -3.77 26.74 7.05
CA GLU A 462 -4.58 27.78 6.41
C GLU A 462 -6.07 27.42 6.37
N TRP A 463 -6.39 26.17 6.01
CA TRP A 463 -7.76 25.65 6.03
C TRP A 463 -8.39 25.70 7.43
N LEU A 464 -7.64 25.34 8.49
CA LEU A 464 -8.07 25.46 9.89
C LEU A 464 -8.06 26.92 10.40
N GLY A 465 -7.57 27.88 9.61
CA GLY A 465 -7.45 29.27 10.04
C GLY A 465 -6.34 29.53 11.04
N VAL A 466 -5.28 28.74 10.99
CA VAL A 466 -4.08 28.87 11.81
C VAL A 466 -3.11 29.82 11.10
N SER A 467 -2.60 30.82 11.82
CA SER A 467 -1.59 31.72 11.28
C SER A 467 -0.27 31.00 11.03
N LYS A 468 0.52 31.42 10.02
CA LYS A 468 1.78 30.76 9.64
C LYS A 468 2.78 30.58 10.80
N ARG A 469 2.78 31.50 11.79
CA ARG A 469 3.66 31.42 12.98
C ARG A 469 3.18 30.39 14.01
N GLN A 470 1.91 30.02 13.97
CA GLN A 470 1.25 29.08 14.88
C GLN A 470 1.10 27.67 14.27
N VAL A 471 1.78 27.41 13.14
CA VAL A 471 1.92 26.09 12.54
C VAL A 471 3.29 25.53 12.92
N PHE A 472 3.28 24.55 13.82
CA PHE A 472 4.45 23.81 14.25
C PHE A 472 4.45 22.45 13.56
N ASN A 473 5.38 22.20 12.64
CA ASN A 473 5.47 20.94 11.91
C ASN A 473 6.85 20.33 12.03
N PHE A 474 7.03 19.45 13.01
CA PHE A 474 8.30 18.80 13.30
C PHE A 474 8.55 17.63 12.35
N ASP A 475 9.81 17.36 12.03
CA ASP A 475 10.19 16.20 11.21
C ASP A 475 9.79 14.89 11.93
N SER A 476 9.41 13.89 11.14
CA SER A 476 9.18 12.52 11.57
C SER A 476 10.33 11.92 12.40
N LYS A 477 11.57 12.35 12.12
CA LYS A 477 12.80 11.92 12.80
C LYS A 477 12.95 12.50 14.20
N GLU A 478 12.36 13.66 14.45
CA GLU A 478 12.40 14.33 15.75
C GLU A 478 11.47 13.59 16.72
N ARG A 479 12.04 12.68 17.49
CA ARG A 479 11.32 11.87 18.48
C ARG A 479 12.02 11.93 19.82
N VAL A 480 11.23 11.90 20.89
CA VAL A 480 11.76 11.76 22.26
C VAL A 480 12.57 10.46 22.38
N TYR A 481 12.09 9.39 21.75
CA TYR A 481 12.78 8.11 21.65
C TYR A 481 13.12 7.83 20.18
N PRO A 482 14.42 7.68 19.82
CA PRO A 482 14.82 7.42 18.45
C PRO A 482 14.27 6.06 17.99
N VAL A 483 13.87 5.98 16.72
CA VAL A 483 13.38 4.74 16.10
C VAL A 483 14.27 4.42 14.92
N SER A 484 14.81 3.20 14.89
CA SER A 484 15.52 2.64 13.74
C SER A 484 14.56 1.73 12.96
N ALA A 485 14.53 1.88 11.64
CA ALA A 485 13.72 1.04 10.76
C ALA A 485 14.64 0.23 9.84
N GLN A 486 14.44 -1.08 9.79
CA GLN A 486 15.12 -2.00 8.88
C GLN A 486 14.08 -2.64 7.97
N PHE A 487 14.33 -2.65 6.67
CA PHE A 487 13.44 -3.23 5.68
C PHE A 487 14.06 -4.49 5.09
N MET A 488 13.30 -5.58 5.07
CA MET A 488 13.67 -6.84 4.40
C MET A 488 12.68 -7.09 3.27
N SER A 489 13.16 -7.10 2.03
CA SER A 489 12.36 -7.37 0.84
C SER A 489 12.27 -8.86 0.55
N PHE A 490 11.12 -9.30 0.02
CA PHE A 490 10.85 -10.69 -0.37
C PHE A 490 10.16 -10.71 -1.73
N ASP A 491 10.74 -11.42 -2.69
CA ASP A 491 10.26 -11.48 -4.08
C ASP A 491 9.33 -12.69 -4.31
N ILE A 492 8.24 -12.79 -3.54
CA ILE A 492 7.26 -13.89 -3.63
C ILE A 492 5.85 -13.32 -3.80
N ASN A 493 5.25 -13.54 -4.97
CA ASN A 493 3.91 -13.02 -5.29
C ASN A 493 2.78 -13.78 -4.58
N HIS A 494 3.01 -15.05 -4.22
CA HIS A 494 2.00 -15.86 -3.53
C HIS A 494 1.98 -15.57 -2.02
N ASN A 495 1.00 -14.79 -1.57
CA ASN A 495 0.85 -14.32 -0.18
C ASN A 495 1.06 -15.41 0.92
N PRO A 496 0.48 -16.63 0.84
CA PRO A 496 0.74 -17.66 1.85
C PRO A 496 2.20 -18.14 1.89
N SER A 497 2.85 -18.24 0.73
CA SER A 497 4.26 -18.64 0.64
C SER A 497 5.18 -17.52 1.14
N LEU A 498 4.83 -16.27 0.80
CA LEU A 498 5.50 -15.07 1.30
C LEU A 498 5.52 -15.05 2.82
N LEU A 499 4.36 -15.20 3.47
CA LEU A 499 4.27 -15.22 4.93
C LEU A 499 5.12 -16.32 5.56
N LYS A 500 5.08 -17.55 5.02
CA LYS A 500 5.92 -18.64 5.52
C LYS A 500 7.41 -18.34 5.42
N SER A 501 7.84 -17.69 4.35
CA SER A 501 9.25 -17.30 4.17
C SER A 501 9.71 -16.24 5.18
N MET A 502 8.77 -15.42 5.69
CA MET A 502 9.05 -14.37 6.68
C MET A 502 9.16 -14.90 8.11
N ILE A 503 8.57 -16.05 8.44
CA ILE A 503 8.53 -16.58 9.82
C ILE A 503 9.94 -16.77 10.39
N LYS A 504 10.83 -17.45 9.65
CA LYS A 504 12.18 -17.75 10.12
C LYS A 504 13.02 -16.48 10.32
N PRO A 505 13.10 -15.53 9.38
CA PRO A 505 13.76 -14.24 9.59
C PRO A 505 13.26 -13.48 10.82
N VAL A 506 11.94 -13.45 11.05
CA VAL A 506 11.36 -12.79 12.23
C VAL A 506 11.80 -13.49 13.53
N TYR A 507 11.75 -14.83 13.56
CA TYR A 507 12.19 -15.61 14.70
C TYR A 507 13.68 -15.35 15.04
N THR A 508 14.55 -15.41 14.02
CA THR A 508 15.98 -15.11 14.19
C THR A 508 16.20 -13.69 14.70
N LYS A 509 15.45 -12.71 14.20
CA LYS A 509 15.56 -11.32 14.65
C LYS A 509 15.16 -11.14 16.12
N ILE A 510 14.16 -11.88 16.60
CA ILE A 510 13.74 -11.87 18.01
C ILE A 510 14.81 -12.52 18.89
N GLN A 511 15.45 -13.61 18.44
CA GLN A 511 16.55 -14.24 19.19
C GLN A 511 17.81 -13.38 19.27
N GLU A 512 18.07 -12.54 18.27
CA GLU A 512 19.18 -11.58 18.25
C GLU A 512 18.96 -10.35 19.14
N MET A 513 17.77 -10.19 19.74
CA MET A 513 17.47 -9.04 20.61
C MET A 513 18.34 -9.06 21.86
N ASP A 514 18.89 -7.89 22.20
CA ASP A 514 19.79 -7.72 23.33
C ASP A 514 19.08 -7.04 24.52
N PRO A 515 18.80 -7.77 25.62
CA PRO A 515 18.19 -7.18 26.81
C PRO A 515 18.98 -6.03 27.41
N GLU A 516 20.33 -6.02 27.27
CA GLU A 516 21.18 -4.93 27.78
C GLU A 516 20.95 -3.61 27.04
N LYS A 517 20.49 -3.68 25.78
CA LYS A 517 20.09 -2.51 24.98
C LYS A 517 18.64 -2.09 25.19
N GLY A 518 17.93 -2.75 26.11
CA GLY A 518 16.50 -2.51 26.35
C GLY A 518 15.58 -3.19 25.33
N GLU A 519 16.08 -4.17 24.58
CA GLU A 519 15.31 -4.97 23.62
C GLU A 519 14.71 -6.19 24.32
N ASP A 520 13.82 -5.97 25.31
CA ASP A 520 13.25 -7.03 26.14
C ASP A 520 11.90 -7.59 25.62
N LYS A 521 11.23 -6.84 24.74
CA LYS A 521 9.86 -7.14 24.27
C LYS A 521 9.73 -6.90 22.78
N ALA A 522 9.11 -7.86 22.09
CA ALA A 522 8.76 -7.76 20.68
C ALA A 522 7.24 -7.75 20.49
N ILE A 523 6.76 -6.93 19.56
CA ILE A 523 5.37 -6.96 19.09
C ILE A 523 5.40 -7.27 17.59
N VAL A 524 4.84 -8.42 17.20
CA VAL A 524 4.78 -8.85 15.80
C VAL A 524 3.39 -8.55 15.26
N PHE A 525 3.29 -7.60 14.33
CA PHE A 525 2.05 -7.31 13.64
C PHE A 525 1.84 -8.29 12.48
N VAL A 526 0.65 -8.89 12.43
CA VAL A 526 0.27 -9.88 11.41
C VAL A 526 -1.04 -9.48 10.73
N PRO A 527 -1.28 -9.88 9.46
CA PRO A 527 -2.45 -9.41 8.72
C PRO A 527 -3.79 -9.95 9.21
N SER A 528 -3.83 -11.10 9.89
CA SER A 528 -5.07 -11.70 10.36
C SER A 528 -4.92 -12.49 11.66
N ARG A 529 -6.03 -12.65 12.40
CA ARG A 529 -6.09 -13.46 13.63
C ARG A 529 -5.66 -14.91 13.39
N LYS A 530 -6.07 -15.51 12.28
CA LYS A 530 -5.69 -16.90 11.95
C LYS A 530 -4.18 -17.02 11.77
N GLN A 531 -3.57 -16.10 11.04
CA GLN A 531 -2.11 -16.08 10.85
C GLN A 531 -1.37 -15.84 12.16
N CYS A 532 -1.90 -15.05 13.09
CA CYS A 532 -1.33 -14.91 14.44
C CYS A 532 -1.18 -16.29 15.10
N ILE A 533 -2.26 -17.08 15.11
CA ILE A 533 -2.25 -18.42 15.71
C ILE A 533 -1.28 -19.35 14.96
N ASP A 534 -1.34 -19.37 13.63
CA ASP A 534 -0.47 -20.23 12.82
C ASP A 534 1.02 -19.89 13.03
N ILE A 535 1.38 -18.60 13.09
CA ILE A 535 2.76 -18.14 13.32
C ILE A 535 3.21 -18.46 14.74
N SER A 536 2.35 -18.27 15.76
CA SER A 536 2.68 -18.62 17.14
C SER A 536 2.97 -20.11 17.30
N VAL A 537 2.22 -20.98 16.62
CA VAL A 537 2.49 -22.43 16.60
C VAL A 537 3.84 -22.74 15.94
N GLU A 538 4.20 -22.06 14.85
CA GLU A 538 5.51 -22.22 14.22
C GLU A 538 6.64 -21.73 15.12
N PHE A 539 6.47 -20.60 15.82
CA PHE A 539 7.44 -20.13 16.82
C PHE A 539 7.64 -21.12 17.96
N ILE A 540 6.56 -21.74 18.48
CA ILE A 540 6.68 -22.80 19.50
C ILE A 540 7.49 -23.99 18.98
N LYS A 541 7.32 -24.37 17.70
CA LYS A 541 8.13 -25.44 17.09
C LYS A 541 9.61 -25.07 17.02
N TYR A 542 9.94 -23.82 16.69
CA TYR A 542 11.33 -23.34 16.69
C TYR A 542 11.91 -23.28 18.11
N LEU A 543 11.16 -22.76 19.08
CA LEU A 543 11.56 -22.72 20.49
C LEU A 543 11.83 -24.12 21.05
N ASN A 544 10.95 -25.08 20.78
CA ASN A 544 11.12 -26.47 21.20
C ASN A 544 12.34 -27.13 20.53
N ARG A 545 12.66 -26.75 19.29
CA ARG A 545 13.83 -27.25 18.57
C ARG A 545 15.13 -26.68 19.15
N ASP A 546 15.11 -25.42 19.55
CA ASP A 546 16.26 -24.73 20.12
C ASP A 546 16.38 -24.94 21.64
N GLU A 547 15.44 -25.68 22.26
CA GLU A 547 15.32 -25.89 23.71
C GLU A 547 15.30 -24.59 24.52
N THR A 548 14.71 -23.52 23.95
CA THR A 548 14.62 -22.20 24.57
C THR A 548 13.18 -21.82 24.87
N SER A 549 12.99 -20.92 25.83
CA SER A 549 11.68 -20.30 26.14
C SER A 549 11.85 -18.80 26.20
N TRP A 550 10.87 -18.05 25.67
CA TRP A 550 10.81 -16.60 25.79
C TRP A 550 10.08 -16.14 27.06
N LEU A 551 9.66 -17.07 27.92
CA LEU A 551 9.03 -16.74 29.20
C LEU A 551 10.10 -16.31 30.22
N ASN A 552 10.14 -15.01 30.52
CA ASN A 552 11.03 -14.43 31.53
C ASN A 552 10.47 -14.51 32.98
N ALA A 553 9.59 -15.47 33.26
CA ALA A 553 8.93 -15.63 34.56
C ALA A 553 8.79 -17.12 34.92
N GLU A 554 8.67 -17.41 36.23
CA GLU A 554 8.41 -18.78 36.69
C GLU A 554 7.00 -19.23 36.30
N ASP A 555 6.87 -20.48 35.86
CA ASP A 555 5.59 -21.10 35.46
C ASP A 555 4.52 -21.02 36.56
N GLU A 556 4.93 -21.03 37.83
CA GLU A 556 4.04 -20.96 38.99
C GLU A 556 3.23 -19.67 39.03
N LEU A 557 3.86 -18.55 38.66
CA LEU A 557 3.25 -17.22 38.63
C LEU A 557 2.21 -17.09 37.51
N LEU A 558 2.37 -17.89 36.44
CA LEU A 558 1.50 -17.85 35.27
C LEU A 558 0.19 -18.66 35.47
N LYS A 559 0.22 -19.74 36.26
CA LYS A 559 -0.93 -20.62 36.58
C LYS A 559 -2.24 -19.87 36.91
N PRO A 560 -2.28 -18.87 37.82
CA PRO A 560 -3.52 -18.14 38.13
C PRO A 560 -4.07 -17.32 36.97
N TYR A 561 -3.23 -16.82 36.06
CA TYR A 561 -3.68 -16.10 34.87
C TYR A 561 -4.21 -17.06 33.80
N LEU A 562 -3.55 -18.21 33.58
CA LEU A 562 -4.01 -19.24 32.64
C LEU A 562 -5.40 -19.80 33.00
N LYS A 563 -5.76 -19.82 34.29
CA LYS A 563 -7.11 -20.21 34.74
C LYS A 563 -8.21 -19.25 34.28
N LYS A 564 -7.89 -17.96 34.09
CA LYS A 564 -8.85 -16.93 33.64
C LYS A 564 -9.07 -16.91 32.13
N ILE A 565 -8.16 -17.52 31.37
CA ILE A 565 -8.23 -17.53 29.91
C ILE A 565 -9.21 -18.61 29.45
N THR A 566 -10.02 -18.28 28.45
CA THR A 566 -11.01 -19.20 27.86
C THR A 566 -10.45 -19.96 26.65
N ASP A 567 -9.63 -19.30 25.84
CA ASP A 567 -9.05 -19.88 24.61
C ASP A 567 -7.87 -20.83 24.93
N PRO A 568 -7.97 -22.14 24.60
CA PRO A 568 -6.89 -23.10 24.85
C PRO A 568 -5.62 -22.81 24.05
N SER A 569 -5.74 -22.26 22.84
CA SER A 569 -4.59 -21.98 21.96
C SER A 569 -3.74 -20.85 22.54
N LEU A 570 -4.39 -19.84 23.11
CA LEU A 570 -3.70 -18.76 23.81
C LEU A 570 -2.99 -19.27 25.07
N LYS A 571 -3.60 -20.22 25.81
CA LYS A 571 -2.94 -20.83 26.98
C LYS A 571 -1.64 -21.53 26.60
N SER A 572 -1.65 -22.33 25.52
CA SER A 572 -0.43 -23.01 25.08
C SER A 572 0.64 -22.03 24.63
N CYS A 573 0.28 -20.93 23.96
CA CYS A 573 1.25 -19.92 23.53
C CYS A 573 1.89 -19.18 24.71
N LEU A 574 1.08 -18.80 25.72
CA LEU A 574 1.56 -18.02 26.87
C LEU A 574 2.55 -18.77 27.74
N VAL A 575 2.46 -20.10 27.82
CA VAL A 575 3.46 -20.93 28.53
C VAL A 575 4.85 -20.78 27.92
N HIS A 576 4.93 -20.55 26.61
CA HIS A 576 6.19 -20.29 25.90
C HIS A 576 6.56 -18.80 25.83
N GLY A 577 5.82 -17.92 26.51
CA GLY A 577 6.07 -16.47 26.50
C GLY A 577 5.49 -15.72 25.29
N ILE A 578 4.57 -16.33 24.53
CA ILE A 578 3.94 -15.75 23.34
C ILE A 578 2.49 -15.37 23.64
N ALA A 579 2.12 -14.11 23.42
CA ALA A 579 0.80 -13.56 23.76
C ALA A 579 -0.06 -13.21 22.54
#